data_AF-A0A949HRM9-F1
#
_entry.id   AF-A0A949HRM9-F1
#
_cell.length_a   1.000
_cell.length_b   1.000
_cell.length_c   1.000
_cell.angle_alpha   90.00
_cell.angle_beta   90.00
_cell.angle_gamma   90.00
#
_symmetry.space_group_name_H-M   'P 1'
#
loop_
_entity.id
_entity.type
_entity.pdbx_description
1 polymer ?
#
loop_
_entity_poly.entity_id
_entity_poly.type
_entity_poly.pdbx_seq_one_letter_code
_entity_poly.pdbx_strand_id
1 'polypeptide(L)'
;MKGDLGLRPIYHHKPERIEAHLFVAFLAYCLSITLRQRLKALAGGLMPRVVFEKLAALQLLDMRVPTTDGRELLLVRRTEPDRDAALLLARLNLTLPPQAPPRISAAKANGVAM
;
A
#
# COMPACT_ATOMS: atom_id res chain seq x y z
N MET A 1 18.55 8.88 5.69
CA MET A 1 17.33 9.70 5.91
C MET A 1 16.60 10.06 4.62
N LYS A 2 17.12 10.89 3.70
CA LYS A 2 16.45 11.16 2.40
C LYS A 2 16.43 9.95 1.46
N GLY A 3 17.52 9.19 1.40
CA GLY A 3 17.63 8.01 0.53
C GLY A 3 16.73 6.84 0.95
N ASP A 4 16.48 6.66 2.25
CA ASP A 4 15.73 5.52 2.77
C ASP A 4 14.22 5.61 2.53
N LEU A 5 13.69 6.82 2.32
CA LEU A 5 12.30 7.07 1.96
C LEU A 5 12.06 7.10 0.44
N GLY A 6 13.11 7.02 -0.38
CA GLY A 6 12.98 7.11 -1.85
C GLY A 6 12.42 8.44 -2.37
N LEU A 7 12.43 9.50 -1.55
CA LEU A 7 11.89 10.80 -1.92
C LEU A 7 12.88 11.52 -2.84
N ARG A 8 12.41 11.95 -4.03
CA ARG A 8 13.19 12.83 -4.91
C ARG A 8 13.55 14.12 -4.16
N PRO A 9 14.67 14.79 -4.50
CA PRO A 9 14.98 16.09 -3.93
C PRO A 9 13.82 17.07 -4.25
N ILE A 10 13.13 17.54 -3.22
CA ILE A 10 12.14 18.61 -3.34
C ILE A 10 12.80 19.89 -2.81
N TYR A 11 13.03 20.84 -3.71
CA TYR A 11 13.60 22.13 -3.37
C TYR A 11 12.45 23.10 -3.06
N HIS A 12 12.33 23.45 -1.79
CA HIS A 12 11.34 24.43 -1.33
C HIS A 12 12.02 25.78 -1.18
N HIS A 13 11.46 26.82 -1.81
CA HIS A 13 12.00 28.18 -1.77
C HIS A 13 11.16 29.13 -0.91
N LYS A 14 9.94 28.71 -0.53
CA LYS A 14 9.06 29.46 0.36
C LYS A 14 9.21 28.98 1.81
N PRO A 15 9.35 29.86 2.80
CA PRO A 15 9.54 29.50 4.21
C PRO A 15 8.50 28.49 4.72
N GLU A 16 7.22 28.69 4.37
CA GLU A 16 6.12 27.85 4.87
C GLU A 16 6.19 26.42 4.30
N ARG A 17 6.69 26.27 3.07
CA ARG A 17 6.87 24.95 2.43
C ARG A 17 8.07 24.21 3.01
N ILE A 18 9.12 24.93 3.40
CA ILE A 18 10.29 24.37 4.09
C ILE A 18 9.86 23.81 5.45
N GLU A 19 9.11 24.59 6.24
CA GLU A 19 8.62 24.18 7.56
C GLU A 19 7.72 22.93 7.46
N ALA A 20 6.75 22.95 6.55
CA ALA A 20 5.87 21.79 6.34
C ALA A 20 6.67 20.52 5.92
N HIS A 21 7.66 20.67 5.03
CA HIS A 21 8.50 19.54 4.62
C HIS A 21 9.35 19.00 5.76
N LEU A 22 9.95 19.89 6.57
CA LEU A 22 10.74 19.50 7.74
C LEU A 22 9.88 18.74 8.74
N PHE A 23 8.67 19.23 9.01
CA PHE A 23 7.72 18.58 9.90
C PHE A 23 7.36 17.16 9.43
N VAL A 24 6.96 17.00 8.16
CA VAL A 24 6.61 15.68 7.61
C VAL A 24 7.84 14.75 7.57
N ALA A 25 9.02 15.28 7.22
CA ALA A 25 10.26 14.49 7.22
C ALA A 25 10.64 14.02 8.63
N PHE A 26 10.43 14.85 9.65
CA PHE A 26 10.64 14.49 11.05
C PHE A 26 9.66 13.38 11.50
N LEU A 27 8.37 13.51 11.18
CA LEU A 27 7.38 12.47 11.49
C LEU A 27 7.73 11.13 10.83
N ALA A 28 8.09 11.15 9.55
CA ALA A 28 8.47 9.95 8.84
C ALA A 28 9.74 9.30 9.39
N TYR A 29 10.71 10.11 9.86
CA TYR A 29 11.88 9.62 10.58
C TYR A 29 11.51 8.94 11.90
N CYS A 30 10.68 9.58 12.73
CA CYS A 30 10.20 9.00 13.99
C CYS A 30 9.49 7.66 13.77
N LEU A 31 8.64 7.56 12.75
CA LEU A 31 7.98 6.31 12.36
C LEU A 31 9.00 5.24 11.93
N SER A 32 9.98 5.60 11.11
CA SER A 32 11.02 4.69 10.62
C SER A 32 11.87 4.12 11.77
N ILE A 33 12.31 4.98 12.71
CA ILE A 33 13.06 4.55 13.90
C ILE A 33 12.21 3.67 14.82
N THR A 34 10.94 4.03 15.02
CA THR A 34 10.01 3.21 15.82
C THR A 34 9.84 1.83 15.20
N LEU A 35 9.62 1.75 13.89
CA LEU A 35 9.53 0.48 13.17
C LEU A 35 10.83 -0.31 13.29
N ARG A 36 12.00 0.33 13.13
CA ARG A 36 13.31 -0.32 13.31
C ARG A 36 13.47 -0.94 14.70
N GLN A 37 13.05 -0.23 15.74
CA GLN A 37 13.13 -0.72 17.10
C GLN A 37 12.18 -1.91 17.34
N ARG A 38 10.96 -1.87 16.80
CA ARG A 38 10.02 -3.02 16.86
C ARG A 38 10.58 -4.24 16.11
N LEU A 39 11.18 -4.02 14.94
CA LEU A 39 11.81 -5.08 14.15
C LEU A 39 12.99 -5.72 14.86
N LYS A 40 13.77 -4.96 15.65
CA LYS A 40 14.88 -5.53 16.43
C LYS A 40 14.43 -6.67 17.36
N ALA A 41 13.23 -6.55 17.95
CA ALA A 41 12.68 -7.57 18.83
C ALA A 41 12.01 -8.74 18.07
N LEU A 42 11.38 -8.47 16.94
CA LEU A 42 10.52 -9.44 16.23
C LEU A 42 11.22 -10.16 15.05
N ALA A 43 12.14 -9.47 14.39
CA ALA A 43 12.81 -9.89 13.17
C ALA A 43 14.21 -9.24 13.09
N GLY A 44 15.07 -9.58 14.06
CA GLY A 44 16.41 -9.02 14.25
C GLY A 44 17.30 -9.22 13.03
N GLY A 45 17.31 -8.25 12.11
CA GLY A 45 18.05 -8.29 10.86
C GLY A 45 17.38 -7.50 9.73
N LEU A 46 16.07 -7.25 9.82
CA LEU A 46 15.35 -6.50 8.79
C LEU A 46 15.42 -4.98 9.04
N MET A 47 15.73 -4.23 7.98
CA MET A 47 15.57 -2.77 7.96
C MET A 47 14.15 -2.38 7.57
N PRO A 48 13.61 -1.26 8.08
CA PRO A 48 12.27 -0.75 7.73
C PRO A 48 12.00 -0.72 6.22
N ARG A 49 12.99 -0.32 5.42
CA ARG A 49 12.87 -0.27 3.96
C ARG A 49 12.58 -1.64 3.35
N VAL A 50 13.30 -2.68 3.76
CA VAL A 50 13.10 -4.06 3.26
C VAL A 50 11.71 -4.57 3.62
N VAL A 51 11.20 -4.22 4.81
CA VAL A 51 9.84 -4.57 5.23
C VAL A 51 8.81 -3.96 4.27
N PHE A 52 8.95 -2.69 3.92
CA PHE A 52 8.05 -2.06 2.95
C PHE A 52 8.19 -2.66 1.55
N GLU A 53 9.40 -2.95 1.09
CA GLU A 53 9.63 -3.59 -0.21
C GLU A 53 8.96 -4.97 -0.29
N LYS A 54 9.04 -5.77 0.78
CA LYS A 54 8.37 -7.09 0.84
C LYS A 54 6.85 -6.97 0.93
N LEU A 55 6.34 -6.03 1.71
CA LEU A 55 4.89 -5.81 1.81
C LEU A 55 4.31 -5.20 0.52
N ALA A 56 5.11 -4.45 -0.26
CA ALA A 56 4.67 -3.88 -1.54
C ALA A 56 4.37 -4.94 -2.61
N ALA A 57 4.85 -6.18 -2.45
CA ALA A 57 4.49 -7.30 -3.32
C ALA A 57 3.01 -7.72 -3.14
N LEU A 58 2.38 -7.38 -2.01
CA LEU A 58 0.95 -7.54 -1.81
C LEU A 58 0.19 -6.44 -2.54
N GLN A 59 -0.44 -6.79 -3.65
CA GLN A 59 -1.16 -5.86 -4.50
C GLN A 59 -2.67 -6.02 -4.31
N LEU A 60 -3.38 -4.89 -4.40
CA LEU A 60 -4.83 -4.85 -4.53
C LEU A 60 -5.18 -4.60 -5.99
N LEU A 61 -6.05 -5.44 -6.54
CA LEU A 61 -6.41 -5.49 -7.94
C LEU A 61 -7.92 -5.22 -8.07
N ASP A 62 -8.27 -4.32 -8.97
CA ASP A 62 -9.65 -4.07 -9.37
C ASP A 62 -9.89 -4.76 -10.72
N MET A 63 -10.58 -5.90 -10.69
CA MET A 63 -10.93 -6.64 -11.91
C MET A 63 -12.38 -6.34 -12.30
N ARG A 64 -12.58 -5.93 -13.55
CA ARG A 64 -13.92 -5.78 -14.16
C ARG A 64 -14.13 -6.92 -15.13
N VAL A 65 -15.10 -7.77 -14.84
CA VAL A 65 -15.44 -8.94 -15.67
C VAL A 65 -16.82 -8.72 -16.29
N PRO A 66 -16.95 -8.70 -17.63
CA PRO A 66 -18.25 -8.60 -18.27
C PRO A 66 -19.05 -9.89 -18.03
N THR A 67 -20.33 -9.75 -17.69
CA THR A 67 -21.25 -10.89 -17.54
C THR A 67 -22.08 -11.09 -18.80
N THR A 68 -22.64 -12.29 -18.99
CA THR A 68 -23.42 -12.67 -20.18
C THR A 68 -24.68 -11.83 -20.39
N ASP A 69 -25.14 -11.13 -19.36
CA ASP A 69 -26.32 -10.27 -19.34
C ASP A 69 -25.99 -8.77 -19.47
N GLY A 70 -24.76 -8.43 -19.88
CA GLY A 70 -24.35 -7.04 -20.15
C GLY A 70 -24.07 -6.20 -18.91
N ARG A 71 -24.05 -6.81 -17.71
CA ARG A 71 -23.56 -6.17 -16.47
C ARG A 71 -22.04 -6.31 -16.36
N GLU A 72 -21.45 -5.54 -15.45
CA GLU A 72 -20.02 -5.65 -15.11
C GLU A 72 -19.88 -6.11 -13.66
N LEU A 73 -19.12 -7.19 -13.44
CA LEU A 73 -18.73 -7.66 -12.13
C LEU A 73 -17.42 -6.97 -11.73
N LEU A 74 -17.46 -6.15 -10.68
CA LEU A 74 -16.28 -5.56 -10.03
C LEU A 74 -15.80 -6.47 -8.90
N LEU A 75 -14.61 -7.04 -9.06
CA LEU A 75 -13.91 -7.80 -8.03
C LEU A 75 -12.69 -7.02 -7.55
N VAL A 76 -12.75 -6.52 -6.32
CA VAL A 76 -11.58 -5.98 -5.61
C VAL A 76 -10.90 -7.15 -4.90
N ARG A 77 -9.73 -7.58 -5.39
CA ARG A 77 -9.01 -8.75 -4.90
C ARG A 77 -7.60 -8.40 -4.50
N ARG A 78 -7.13 -8.96 -3.40
CA ARG A 78 -5.71 -8.87 -3.03
C ARG A 78 -4.99 -10.12 -3.54
N THR A 79 -3.73 -9.96 -3.94
CA THR A 79 -2.84 -11.11 -4.15
C THR A 79 -2.60 -11.90 -2.87
N GLU A 80 -2.24 -13.16 -3.02
CA GLU A 80 -1.76 -13.96 -1.89
C GLU A 80 -0.32 -13.56 -1.55
N PRO A 81 0.02 -13.51 -0.24
CA PRO A 81 1.39 -13.23 0.16
C PRO A 81 2.32 -14.33 -0.34
N ASP A 82 3.45 -13.93 -0.93
CA ASP A 82 4.56 -14.84 -1.16
C ASP A 82 5.14 -15.35 0.18
N ARG A 83 6.06 -16.32 0.10
CA ARG A 83 6.64 -16.95 1.31
C ARG A 83 7.29 -15.92 2.25
N ASP A 84 7.98 -14.93 1.71
CA ASP A 84 8.70 -13.92 2.49
C ASP A 84 7.72 -12.95 3.17
N ALA A 85 6.71 -12.49 2.43
CA ALA A 85 5.65 -11.64 2.95
C ALA A 85 4.81 -12.36 4.01
N ALA A 86 4.49 -13.64 3.82
CA ALA A 86 3.77 -14.45 4.80
C ALA A 86 4.57 -14.60 6.10
N LEU A 87 5.86 -14.91 6.01
CA LEU A 87 6.75 -15.00 7.18
C LEU A 87 6.84 -13.65 7.90
N LEU A 88 6.98 -12.56 7.14
CA LEU A 88 7.05 -11.20 7.69
C LEU A 88 5.75 -10.83 8.43
N LEU A 89 4.58 -11.11 7.85
CA LEU A 89 3.29 -10.89 8.50
C LEU A 89 3.17 -11.66 9.81
N ALA A 90 3.59 -12.93 9.82
CA ALA A 90 3.59 -13.74 11.03
C ALA A 90 4.52 -13.16 12.11
N ARG A 91 5.74 -12.73 11.75
CA ARG A 91 6.69 -12.09 12.69
C ARG A 91 6.19 -10.76 13.23
N LEU A 92 5.47 -10.00 12.42
CA LEU A 92 4.85 -8.74 12.82
C LEU A 92 3.53 -8.92 13.58
N ASN A 93 3.06 -10.15 13.73
CA ASN A 93 1.75 -10.49 14.29
C ASN A 93 0.60 -9.74 13.58
N LEU A 94 0.64 -9.71 12.25
CA LEU A 94 -0.35 -9.05 11.40
C LEU A 94 -1.15 -10.08 10.60
N THR A 95 -2.47 -9.94 10.66
CA THR A 95 -3.40 -10.72 9.84
C THR A 95 -3.95 -9.84 8.72
N LEU A 96 -3.95 -10.36 7.49
CA LEU A 96 -4.53 -9.63 6.38
C LEU A 96 -6.05 -9.56 6.51
N PRO A 97 -6.68 -8.43 6.15
CA PRO A 97 -8.12 -8.29 6.22
C PRO A 97 -8.82 -9.25 5.24
N PRO A 98 -10.08 -9.64 5.55
CA PRO A 98 -10.89 -10.44 4.64
C PRO A 98 -11.14 -9.68 3.34
N GLN A 99 -11.26 -10.41 2.22
CA GLN A 99 -11.50 -9.80 0.92
C GLN A 99 -12.97 -9.38 0.78
N ALA A 100 -13.22 -8.20 0.21
CA ALA A 100 -14.56 -7.69 0.01
C ALA A 100 -15.36 -8.60 -0.96
N PRO A 101 -16.69 -8.73 -0.77
CA PRO A 101 -17.52 -9.47 -1.71
C PRO A 101 -17.51 -8.81 -3.11
N PRO A 102 -17.69 -9.59 -4.19
CA PRO A 102 -17.87 -9.03 -5.53
C PRO A 102 -19.06 -8.06 -5.58
N ARG A 103 -18.93 -6.99 -6.36
CA ARG A 103 -20.01 -6.02 -6.61
C ARG A 103 -20.45 -6.13 -8.07
N ILE A 104 -21.74 -6.10 -8.33
CA ILE A 104 -22.27 -6.09 -9.69
C ILE A 104 -22.70 -4.65 -10.02
N SER A 105 -22.18 -4.08 -11.10
CA SER A 105 -22.65 -2.81 -11.66
C SER A 105 -24.00 -3.00 -12.32
N ALA A 106 -24.85 -1.97 -12.26
CA ALA A 106 -26.04 -1.90 -13.10
C ALA A 106 -25.64 -1.95 -14.59
N ALA A 107 -26.46 -2.60 -15.41
CA ALA A 107 -26.25 -2.65 -16.86
C ALA A 107 -26.18 -1.22 -17.41
N LYS A 108 -25.20 -0.94 -18.28
CA LYS A 108 -25.21 0.32 -19.04
C LYS A 108 -26.47 0.34 -19.89
N ALA A 109 -27.38 1.28 -19.62
CA ALA A 109 -28.40 1.64 -20.58
C ALA A 109 -27.69 2.27 -21.78
N ASN A 110 -27.54 1.51 -22.87
CA ASN A 110 -27.03 2.04 -24.13
C ASN A 110 -28.04 3.08 -24.64
N GLY A 111 -27.80 4.35 -24.33
CA GLY A 111 -28.40 5.47 -25.03
C GLY A 111 -27.90 5.49 -26.46
N VAL A 112 -28.66 4.89 -27.36
CA VAL A 112 -28.54 5.12 -28.80
C VAL A 112 -28.97 6.56 -29.05
N ALA A 113 -28.00 7.47 -29.18
CA ALA A 113 -28.24 8.77 -29.77
C ALA A 113 -27.98 8.65 -31.28
N MET A 114 -29.07 8.63 -32.03
CA MET A 114 -29.12 8.85 -33.48
C MET A 114 -28.97 10.33 -33.77
#